data_AF-H3RCD7-F1
#
_entry.id   AF-H3RCD7-F1
#
_cell.length_a   1.000
_cell.length_b   1.000
_cell.length_c   1.000
_cell.angle_alpha   90.00
_cell.angle_beta   90.00
_cell.angle_gamma   90.00
#
_symmetry.space_group_name_H-M   'P 1'
#
loop_
_entity.id
_entity.type
_entity.pdbx_description
1 polymer ?
#
loop_
_entity_poly.entity_id
_entity_poly.type
_entity_poly.pdbx_seq_one_letter_code
_entity_poly.pdbx_strand_id
1 'polypeptide(L)'
;MSVLPETLPCYRDTRPESDLFNKAPLRDELEAIRQEIGASSLEQVVYAWVMRLPSKPLPIIGSGKTHRITEAAGAAGLTLSRQQWFRIRKAALGYDVP
;
A
#
# COMPACT_ATOMS: atom_id res chain seq x y z
N MET A 1 7.04 6.63 -45.17
CA MET A 1 7.66 6.92 -43.85
C MET A 1 6.57 6.76 -42.81
N SER A 2 6.47 5.56 -42.22
CA SER A 2 5.40 5.21 -41.28
C SER A 2 5.78 5.72 -39.89
N VAL A 3 5.05 6.70 -39.39
CA VAL A 3 5.21 7.22 -38.02
C VAL A 3 4.44 6.27 -37.10
N LEU A 4 5.15 5.64 -36.16
CA LEU A 4 4.55 4.80 -35.12
C LEU A 4 3.74 5.69 -34.17
N PRO A 5 2.51 5.32 -33.76
CA PRO A 5 1.78 6.07 -32.75
C PRO A 5 2.42 5.86 -31.36
N GLU A 6 2.67 6.99 -30.71
CA GLU A 6 3.33 7.15 -29.43
C GLU A 6 2.59 6.50 -28.25
N THR A 7 3.40 5.90 -27.36
CA THR A 7 3.21 5.81 -25.91
C THR A 7 1.88 5.26 -25.38
N LEU A 8 1.94 4.01 -24.91
CA LEU A 8 1.01 3.48 -23.91
C LEU A 8 0.94 4.45 -22.71
N PRO A 9 -0.25 4.90 -22.27
CA PRO A 9 -0.35 5.70 -21.06
C PRO A 9 -0.12 4.79 -19.85
N CYS A 10 1.13 4.70 -19.40
CA CYS A 10 1.46 4.13 -18.10
C CYS A 10 0.80 4.99 -17.01
N TYR A 11 -0.32 4.51 -16.48
CA TYR A 11 -0.96 4.92 -15.23
C TYR A 11 -1.06 6.44 -15.02
N ARG A 12 -1.93 7.10 -15.79
CA ARG A 12 -2.45 8.42 -15.39
C ARG A 12 -3.51 8.20 -14.33
N ASP A 13 -3.20 8.52 -13.08
CA ASP A 13 -4.20 8.72 -12.04
C ASP A 13 -5.05 9.93 -12.46
N THR A 14 -6.30 9.71 -12.86
CA THR A 14 -7.21 10.75 -13.37
C THR A 14 -7.98 11.47 -12.26
N ARG A 15 -7.61 11.29 -11.00
CA ARG A 15 -8.26 11.95 -9.86
C ARG A 15 -7.98 13.46 -9.85
N PRO A 16 -8.98 14.30 -9.50
CA PRO A 16 -8.75 15.72 -9.26
C PRO A 16 -7.70 15.93 -8.15
N GLU A 17 -6.85 16.95 -8.26
CA GLU A 17 -5.77 17.21 -7.29
C GLU A 17 -6.28 17.37 -5.84
N SER A 18 -7.54 17.83 -5.67
CA SER A 18 -8.23 17.93 -4.38
C SER A 18 -8.48 16.57 -3.70
N ASP A 19 -8.65 15.50 -4.48
CA ASP A 19 -8.98 14.16 -3.98
C ASP A 19 -7.73 13.31 -3.71
N LEU A 20 -6.57 13.72 -4.22
CA LEU A 20 -5.27 13.09 -3.93
C LEU A 20 -4.88 13.17 -2.44
N PHE A 21 -5.44 14.15 -1.72
CA PHE A 21 -5.11 14.42 -0.32
C PHE A 21 -6.21 14.04 0.67
N ASN A 22 -7.36 13.54 0.22
CA ASN A 22 -8.37 13.00 1.14
C ASN A 22 -7.94 11.61 1.65
N LYS A 23 -6.99 11.62 2.59
CA LYS A 23 -6.33 10.43 3.14
C LYS A 23 -7.12 9.72 4.24
N ALA A 24 -8.25 10.29 4.69
CA ALA A 24 -8.98 9.78 5.85
C ALA A 24 -9.42 8.32 5.69
N PRO A 25 -10.03 7.89 4.57
CA PRO A 25 -10.52 6.52 4.44
C PRO A 25 -9.42 5.46 4.52
N LEU A 26 -8.26 5.73 3.91
CA LEU A 26 -7.13 4.79 3.93
C LEU A 26 -6.53 4.67 5.32
N ARG A 27 -6.39 5.78 6.06
CA ARG A 27 -5.79 5.75 7.39
C ARG A 27 -6.67 4.99 8.38
N ASP A 28 -7.98 5.19 8.30
CA ASP A 28 -8.95 4.50 9.16
C ASP A 28 -8.95 2.99 8.87
N GLU A 29 -8.90 2.61 7.59
CA GLU A 29 -8.83 1.22 7.17
C GLU A 29 -7.53 0.54 7.63
N LEU A 30 -6.39 1.23 7.51
CA LEU A 30 -5.11 0.71 8.01
C LEU A 30 -5.12 0.54 9.52
N GLU A 31 -5.77 1.43 10.28
CA GLU A 31 -5.88 1.31 11.74
C GLU A 31 -6.77 0.13 12.14
N ALA A 32 -7.89 -0.09 11.46
CA ALA A 32 -8.73 -1.26 11.68
C ALA A 32 -7.94 -2.56 11.46
N ILE A 33 -7.23 -2.65 10.34
CA ILE A 33 -6.40 -3.83 10.01
C ILE A 33 -5.23 -3.98 10.98
N ARG A 34 -4.61 -2.88 11.42
CA ARG A 34 -3.55 -2.91 12.42
C ARG A 34 -3.99 -3.64 13.68
N GLN A 35 -5.20 -3.35 14.16
CA GLN A 35 -5.79 -4.00 15.32
C GLN A 35 -6.11 -5.48 15.04
N GLU A 36 -6.68 -5.80 13.87
CA GLU A 36 -7.03 -7.17 13.48
C GLU A 36 -5.82 -8.11 13.42
N ILE A 37 -4.67 -7.63 12.92
CA ILE A 37 -3.47 -8.46 12.74
C ILE A 37 -2.45 -8.31 13.89
N GLY A 38 -2.76 -7.49 14.89
CA GLY A 38 -1.87 -7.24 16.04
C GLY A 38 -0.59 -6.48 15.69
N ALA A 39 -0.61 -5.65 14.64
CA ALA A 39 0.55 -4.85 14.25
C ALA A 39 0.82 -3.72 15.26
N SER A 40 2.10 -3.42 15.50
CA SER A 40 2.50 -2.34 16.43
C SER A 40 2.34 -0.95 15.82
N SER A 41 2.42 -0.82 14.49
CA SER A 41 2.32 0.46 13.78
C SER A 41 1.65 0.32 12.41
N LEU A 42 1.20 1.44 11.84
CA LEU A 42 0.61 1.47 10.49
C LEU A 42 1.65 1.13 9.42
N GLU A 43 2.90 1.54 9.62
CA GLU A 43 4.03 1.21 8.74
C GLU A 43 4.18 -0.30 8.58
N GLN A 44 4.03 -1.06 9.67
CA GLN A 44 4.09 -2.52 9.60
C GLN A 44 2.98 -3.11 8.72
N VAL A 45 1.76 -2.58 8.82
CA VAL A 45 0.64 -2.99 7.96
C VAL A 45 0.95 -2.71 6.49
N VAL A 46 1.53 -1.55 6.19
CA VAL A 46 1.91 -1.17 4.82
C VAL A 46 3.02 -2.08 4.28
N TYR A 47 4.06 -2.37 5.07
CA TYR A 47 5.11 -3.29 4.65
C TYR A 47 4.56 -4.70 4.41
N ALA A 48 3.74 -5.23 5.32
CA ALA A 48 3.09 -6.53 5.16
C ALA A 48 2.21 -6.58 3.90
N TRP A 49 1.50 -5.49 3.60
CA TRP A 49 0.64 -5.37 2.42
C TRP A 49 1.45 -5.44 1.11
N VAL A 50 2.58 -4.73 1.05
CA VAL A 50 3.49 -4.76 -0.12
C VAL A 50 4.15 -6.14 -0.26
N MET A 51 4.67 -6.71 0.83
CA MET A 51 5.33 -8.01 0.81
C MET A 51 4.40 -9.17 0.45
N ARG A 52 3.07 -8.99 0.57
CA ARG A 52 2.08 -10.00 0.19
C ARG A 52 1.89 -10.13 -1.33
N LEU A 53 2.47 -9.25 -2.13
CA LEU A 53 2.42 -9.33 -3.60
C LEU A 53 3.08 -10.63 -4.11
N PRO A 54 2.54 -11.25 -5.18
CA PRO A 54 3.05 -12.52 -5.70
C PRO A 54 4.48 -12.42 -6.25
N SER A 55 4.92 -11.22 -6.63
CA SER A 55 6.29 -10.94 -7.08
C SER A 55 7.34 -10.96 -5.97
N LYS A 56 6.93 -11.08 -4.70
CA LYS A 56 7.81 -11.10 -3.52
C LYS A 56 8.78 -9.91 -3.48
N PRO A 57 8.28 -8.67 -3.45
CA PRO A 57 9.12 -7.48 -3.43
C PRO A 57 9.96 -7.42 -2.15
N LEU A 58 11.12 -6.75 -2.25
CA LEU A 58 12.00 -6.44 -1.12
C LEU A 58 11.89 -4.95 -0.78
N PRO A 59 11.12 -4.56 0.26
CA PRO A 59 10.93 -3.14 0.59
C PRO A 59 12.24 -2.50 1.04
N ILE A 60 12.55 -1.32 0.50
CA ILE A 60 13.69 -0.51 0.93
C ILE A 60 13.24 0.42 2.05
N ILE A 61 13.88 0.33 3.21
CA ILE A 61 13.60 1.20 4.36
C ILE A 61 14.45 2.46 4.24
N GLY A 62 13.81 3.61 3.96
CA GLY A 62 14.50 4.90 3.81
C GLY A 62 14.82 5.65 5.11
N SER A 63 14.65 5.02 6.28
CA SER A 63 14.89 5.69 7.58
C SER A 63 16.28 5.39 8.13
N GLY A 64 17.01 6.44 8.54
CA GLY A 64 18.25 6.30 9.31
C GLY A 64 18.05 6.07 10.82
N LYS A 65 16.80 6.03 11.30
CA LYS A 65 16.51 5.82 12.73
C LYS A 65 16.39 4.33 13.03
N THR A 66 17.25 3.80 13.89
CA THR A 66 17.30 2.37 14.23
C THR A 66 15.95 1.82 14.68
N HIS A 67 15.20 2.54 15.51
CA HIS A 67 13.88 2.06 15.98
C HIS A 67 12.90 1.81 14.82
N ARG A 68 12.90 2.67 13.78
CA ARG A 68 12.01 2.52 12.62
C ARG A 68 12.41 1.33 11.76
N ILE A 69 13.70 0.99 11.73
CA ILE A 69 14.21 -0.20 11.06
C ILE A 69 13.70 -1.45 11.80
N THR A 70 13.84 -1.49 13.12
CA THR A 70 13.34 -2.60 13.95
C THR A 70 11.83 -2.76 13.84
N GLU A 71 11.07 -1.66 13.88
CA GLU A 71 9.61 -1.69 13.68
C GLU A 71 9.24 -2.23 12.30
N ALA A 72 9.89 -1.75 11.24
CA ALA A 72 9.65 -2.23 9.88
C ALA A 72 9.98 -3.72 9.71
N ALA A 73 11.05 -4.20 10.34
CA ALA A 73 11.42 -5.62 10.32
C ALA A 73 10.33 -6.51 10.95
N GLY A 74 9.64 -6.02 11.98
CA GLY A 74 8.49 -6.72 12.59
C GLY A 74 7.36 -7.03 11.61
N ALA A 75 7.23 -6.27 10.51
CA ALA A 75 6.21 -6.52 9.49
C ALA A 75 6.37 -7.86 8.77
N ALA A 76 7.58 -8.43 8.73
CA ALA A 76 7.84 -9.71 8.06
C ALA A 76 7.14 -10.89 8.76
N GLY A 77 6.81 -10.75 10.05
CA GLY A 77 6.05 -11.75 10.81
C GLY A 77 4.53 -11.60 10.69
N LEU A 78 4.03 -10.53 10.07
CA LEU A 78 2.60 -10.26 9.96
C LEU A 78 2.02 -10.91 8.70
N THR A 79 0.82 -11.47 8.82
CA THR A 79 0.11 -12.06 7.70
C THR A 79 -1.23 -11.36 7.49
N LEU A 80 -1.45 -10.87 6.27
CA LEU A 80 -2.73 -10.32 5.83
C LEU A 80 -3.53 -11.40 5.10
N SER A 81 -4.82 -11.49 5.44
CA SER A 81 -5.78 -12.22 4.63
C SER A 81 -5.97 -11.54 3.27
N ARG A 82 -6.43 -12.30 2.27
CA ARG A 82 -6.71 -11.75 0.94
C ARG A 82 -7.77 -10.64 1.00
N GLN A 83 -8.74 -10.78 1.91
CA GLN A 83 -9.82 -9.81 2.11
C GLN A 83 -9.29 -8.49 2.69
N GLN A 84 -8.42 -8.57 3.71
CA GLN A 84 -7.73 -7.40 4.27
C GLN A 84 -6.85 -6.71 3.22
N TRP A 85 -6.16 -7.48 2.39
CA TRP A 85 -5.34 -6.93 1.31
C TRP A 85 -6.16 -6.09 0.32
N PHE A 86 -7.36 -6.57 -0.06
CA PHE A 86 -8.27 -5.85 -0.94
C PHE A 86 -8.96 -4.66 -0.28
N ARG A 87 -9.24 -4.72 1.03
CA ARG A 87 -9.76 -3.58 1.80
C ARG A 87 -8.81 -2.38 1.73
N ILE A 88 -7.51 -2.60 1.96
CA ILE A 88 -6.48 -1.55 1.81
C ILE A 88 -6.48 -0.99 0.38
N ARG A 89 -6.50 -1.87 -0.63
CA ARG A 89 -6.53 -1.46 -2.03
C ARG A 89 -7.77 -0.62 -2.36
N LYS A 90 -8.95 -1.03 -1.88
CA LYS A 90 -10.21 -0.30 -2.06
C LYS A 90 -10.14 1.08 -1.41
N ALA A 91 -9.67 1.15 -0.17
CA ALA A 91 -9.54 2.42 0.55
C ALA A 91 -8.52 3.38 -0.10
N ALA A 92 -7.48 2.84 -0.74
CA ALA A 92 -6.46 3.64 -1.46
C ALA A 92 -6.93 4.13 -2.85
N LEU A 93 -7.68 3.30 -3.59
CA LEU A 93 -8.08 3.57 -4.98
C LEU A 93 -9.50 4.15 -5.10
N GLY A 94 -10.37 3.96 -4.11
CA GLY A 94 -11.73 4.48 -4.07
C GLY A 94 -12.79 3.64 -4.82
N TYR A 95 -12.41 2.49 -5.41
CA TYR A 95 -13.33 1.60 -6.12
C TYR A 95 -12.96 0.12 -5.92
N ASP A 96 -13.94 -0.77 -6.12
CA ASP A 96 -13.77 -2.21 -5.98
C ASP A 96 -12.97 -2.85 -7.12
N VAL A 97 -12.43 -4.03 -6.87
CA VAL A 97 -11.75 -4.83 -7.91
C VAL A 97 -12.81 -5.34 -8.89
N PRO A 98 -12.62 -5.17 -10.22
CA PRO A 98 -13.51 -5.75 -11.23
C PRO A 98 -13.54 -7.29 -11.22
#